data_AF-A0A7C4GJF2-F1
#
_entry.id   AF-A0A7C4GJF2-F1
#
_cell.length_a   1.000
_cell.length_b   1.000
_cell.length_c   1.000
_cell.angle_alpha   90.00
_cell.angle_beta   90.00
_cell.angle_gamma   90.00
#
_symmetry.space_group_name_H-M   'P 1'
#
loop_
_entity.id
_entity.type
_entity.pdbx_description
1 polymer ?
#
loop_
_entity_poly.entity_id
_entity_poly.type
_entity_poly.pdbx_seq_one_letter_code
_entity_poly.pdbx_strand_id
1 'polypeptide(L)'
;MPSYKDVGEKIAVNVKIIPSRDILKEKLDKITLSRGSTIEDLLEIIYRDYVKHDKRDSSGSRYANIFRGYVLMKNSITIGVFDKDGFKPFEEADLQIEDGDEITIMFPPSGG
;
A
#
# COMPACT_ATOMS: atom_id res chain seq x y z
N MET A 1 -9.59 31.91 21.94
CA MET A 1 -10.17 30.57 21.74
C MET A 1 -9.42 29.91 20.59
N PRO A 2 -8.65 28.83 20.80
CA PRO A 2 -8.03 28.12 19.68
C PRO A 2 -9.12 27.38 18.90
N SER A 3 -9.16 27.59 17.60
CA SER A 3 -10.10 26.94 16.66
C SER A 3 -9.73 25.47 16.48
N TYR A 4 -10.57 24.55 16.95
CA TYR A 4 -10.51 23.11 16.65
C TYR A 4 -10.97 22.83 15.21
N LYS A 5 -10.20 23.28 14.21
CA LYS A 5 -10.45 22.95 12.80
C LYS A 5 -9.15 22.62 12.09
N ASP A 6 -8.47 21.57 12.55
CA ASP A 6 -7.50 20.79 11.77
C ASP A 6 -7.09 19.54 12.55
N VAL A 7 -8.05 18.89 13.21
CA VAL A 7 -7.86 17.46 13.51
C VAL A 7 -8.14 16.78 12.18
N GLY A 8 -7.09 16.69 11.36
CA GLY A 8 -7.15 16.26 9.96
C GLY A 8 -8.12 15.10 9.78
N GLU A 9 -9.09 15.32 8.89
CA GLU A 9 -10.15 14.35 8.63
C GLU A 9 -9.50 13.01 8.29
N LYS A 10 -9.87 11.96 9.02
CA LYS A 10 -9.30 10.63 8.82
C LYS A 10 -10.14 9.85 7.81
N ILE A 11 -9.46 9.14 6.93
CA ILE A 11 -10.06 8.24 5.96
C ILE A 11 -9.68 6.80 6.27
N ALA A 12 -10.49 5.86 5.83
CA ALA A 12 -10.38 4.48 6.20
C ALA A 12 -10.39 3.59 4.95
N VAL A 13 -9.30 2.87 4.74
CA VAL A 13 -9.02 2.13 3.50
C VAL A 13 -9.02 0.64 3.80
N ASN A 14 -9.67 -0.14 2.95
CA ASN A 14 -9.64 -1.60 3.04
C ASN A 14 -8.41 -2.12 2.29
N VAL A 15 -7.60 -2.95 2.95
CA VAL A 15 -6.34 -3.44 2.38
C VAL A 15 -6.32 -4.96 2.38
N LYS A 16 -5.99 -5.54 1.24
CA LYS A 16 -5.84 -6.99 1.04
C LYS A 16 -4.49 -7.31 0.44
N ILE A 17 -3.82 -8.34 0.94
CA ILE A 17 -2.54 -8.82 0.44
C ILE A 17 -2.64 -10.31 0.14
N ILE A 18 -2.34 -10.72 -1.09
CA ILE A 18 -2.60 -12.10 -1.56
C ILE A 18 -1.36 -12.67 -2.28
N PRO A 19 -0.73 -13.74 -1.76
CA PRO A 19 -0.98 -14.38 -0.46
C PRO A 19 -0.42 -13.57 0.73
N SER A 20 -1.14 -13.51 1.86
CA SER A 20 -0.71 -12.75 3.05
C SER A 20 0.14 -13.54 4.05
N ARG A 21 -0.01 -14.87 4.10
CA ARG A 21 0.47 -15.73 5.22
C ARG A 21 1.97 -15.60 5.49
N ASP A 22 2.77 -15.49 4.44
CA ASP A 22 4.23 -15.44 4.56
C ASP A 22 4.77 -14.01 4.60
N ILE A 23 3.92 -13.01 4.34
CA ILE A 23 4.31 -11.60 4.24
C ILE A 23 4.00 -10.83 5.52
N LEU A 24 2.80 -11.02 6.07
CA LEU A 24 2.29 -10.19 7.17
C LEU A 24 2.47 -10.84 8.53
N LYS A 25 2.92 -10.07 9.52
CA LYS A 25 3.09 -10.52 10.90
C LYS A 25 1.75 -10.67 11.63
N GLU A 26 0.72 -9.96 11.16
CA GLU A 26 -0.64 -9.96 11.70
C GLU A 26 -1.67 -9.75 10.58
N LYS A 27 -2.95 -9.92 10.92
CA LYS A 27 -4.04 -9.73 9.95
C LYS A 27 -4.16 -8.25 9.58
N LEU A 28 -4.16 -7.97 8.27
CA LEU A 28 -4.39 -6.64 7.72
C LEU A 28 -5.74 -6.64 7.00
N ASP A 29 -6.69 -5.85 7.50
CA ASP A 29 -8.01 -5.66 6.87
C ASP A 29 -8.28 -4.19 6.53
N LYS A 30 -7.89 -3.26 7.42
CA LYS A 30 -8.24 -1.84 7.31
C LYS A 30 -7.14 -0.94 7.89
N ILE A 31 -6.79 0.14 7.19
CA ILE A 31 -5.84 1.16 7.64
C ILE A 31 -6.54 2.51 7.70
N THR A 32 -6.26 3.29 8.74
CA THR A 32 -6.72 4.67 8.88
C THR A 32 -5.59 5.64 8.53
N LEU A 33 -5.86 6.55 7.60
CA LEU A 33 -4.93 7.55 7.09
C LEU A 33 -5.51 8.96 7.27
N SER A 34 -4.68 9.97 7.06
CA SER A 34 -5.17 11.35 6.93
C SER A 34 -5.78 11.54 5.54
N ARG A 35 -6.82 12.37 5.43
CA ARG A 35 -7.35 12.80 4.13
C ARG A 35 -6.24 13.47 3.32
N GLY A 36 -6.14 13.10 2.04
CA GLY A 36 -5.08 13.56 1.15
C GLY A 36 -3.81 12.69 1.16
N SER A 37 -3.78 11.60 1.93
CA SER A 37 -2.72 10.59 1.83
C SER A 37 -2.71 9.92 0.45
N THR A 38 -1.53 9.46 0.06
CA THR A 38 -1.25 8.81 -1.22
C THR A 38 -1.01 7.31 -1.05
N ILE A 39 -0.95 6.58 -2.16
CA ILE A 39 -0.56 5.17 -2.18
C ILE A 39 0.83 4.96 -1.56
N GLU A 40 1.76 5.89 -1.73
CA GLU A 40 3.10 5.80 -1.14
C GLU A 40 3.04 5.86 0.40
N ASP A 41 2.22 6.76 0.96
CA ASP A 41 2.02 6.86 2.41
C ASP A 41 1.40 5.58 3.00
N LEU A 42 0.39 5.02 2.31
CA LEU A 42 -0.23 3.76 2.69
C LEU A 42 0.79 2.62 2.70
N LEU A 43 1.58 2.54 1.64
CA LEU A 43 2.62 1.53 1.51
C LEU A 43 3.62 1.64 2.67
N GLU A 44 4.12 2.83 2.99
CA GLU A 44 5.03 3.03 4.12
C GLU A 44 4.48 2.44 5.43
N ILE A 45 3.19 2.66 5.73
CA ILE A 45 2.53 2.08 6.91
C ILE A 45 2.50 0.55 6.82
N ILE A 46 2.11 -0.02 5.68
CA ILE A 46 2.07 -1.49 5.51
C ILE A 46 3.44 -2.11 5.79
N TYR A 47 4.52 -1.54 5.22
CA TYR A 47 5.86 -2.08 5.42
C TYR A 47 6.38 -1.92 6.84
N ARG A 48 6.16 -0.76 7.45
CA ARG A 48 6.64 -0.48 8.81
C ARG A 48 5.88 -1.30 9.85
N ASP A 49 4.56 -1.37 9.69
CA ASP A 49 3.67 -1.79 10.77
C ASP A 49 3.10 -3.19 10.56
N TYR A 50 3.14 -3.80 9.38
CA TYR A 50 2.49 -5.10 9.13
C TYR A 50 3.39 -6.18 8.51
N VAL A 51 4.45 -5.82 7.80
CA VAL A 51 5.34 -6.77 7.13
C VAL A 51 6.31 -7.44 8.12
N LYS A 52 6.54 -8.75 7.98
CA LYS A 52 7.41 -9.56 8.88
C LYS A 52 8.89 -9.19 8.81
N HIS A 53 9.38 -8.75 7.65
CA HIS A 53 10.81 -8.59 7.38
C HIS A 53 11.13 -7.24 6.73
N ASP A 54 11.86 -6.40 7.47
CA ASP A 54 12.45 -5.14 6.98
C ASP A 54 13.72 -5.48 6.16
N LYS A 55 13.57 -6.07 4.97
CA LYS A 55 14.70 -6.26 4.04
C LYS A 55 14.90 -4.98 3.22
N ARG A 56 15.65 -4.05 3.81
CA ARG A 56 16.18 -2.88 3.09
C ARG A 56 17.35 -3.29 2.21
N ASP A 57 17.42 -2.75 1.01
CA ASP A 57 18.65 -2.85 0.22
C ASP A 57 19.73 -1.88 0.76
N SER A 58 20.93 -1.97 0.20
CA SER A 58 22.10 -1.15 0.56
C SER A 58 21.91 0.36 0.38
N SER A 59 20.83 0.80 -0.27
CA SER A 59 20.50 2.21 -0.53
C SER A 59 19.48 2.79 0.44
N GLY A 60 18.86 1.97 1.29
CA GLY A 60 17.79 2.39 2.19
C GLY A 60 16.43 2.53 1.53
N SER A 61 16.28 2.10 0.27
CA SER A 61 15.00 2.08 -0.47
C SER A 61 14.21 0.83 -0.06
N ARG A 62 13.01 1.02 0.51
CA ARG A 62 12.40 0.06 1.46
C ARG A 62 11.37 -0.92 0.90
N TYR A 63 11.01 -0.87 -0.38
CA TYR A 63 9.71 -1.42 -0.80
C TYR A 63 9.76 -2.57 -1.81
N ALA A 64 10.92 -2.86 -2.41
CA ALA A 64 10.98 -3.74 -3.57
C ALA A 64 10.84 -5.24 -3.27
N ASN A 65 11.51 -5.74 -2.24
CA ASN A 65 11.90 -7.16 -2.25
C ASN A 65 10.75 -8.12 -1.92
N ILE A 66 9.87 -7.76 -0.99
CA ILE A 66 8.83 -8.68 -0.51
C ILE A 66 7.63 -8.82 -1.46
N PHE A 67 7.35 -7.76 -2.23
CA PHE A 67 6.25 -7.71 -3.19
C PHE A 67 6.77 -7.73 -4.62
N ARG A 68 8.06 -8.01 -4.86
CA ARG A 68 8.59 -8.09 -6.22
C ARG A 68 7.75 -9.04 -7.07
N GLY A 69 7.28 -8.56 -8.22
CA GLY A 69 6.40 -9.30 -9.13
C GLY A 69 4.92 -9.21 -8.80
N TYR A 70 4.53 -8.54 -7.72
CA TYR A 70 3.12 -8.26 -7.40
C TYR A 70 2.64 -7.04 -8.17
N VAL A 71 1.32 -6.92 -8.26
CA VAL A 71 0.62 -5.74 -8.73
C VAL A 71 -0.11 -5.07 -7.56
N LEU A 72 -0.25 -3.75 -7.63
CA LEU A 72 -1.12 -3.00 -6.73
C LEU A 72 -2.37 -2.56 -7.49
N MET A 73 -3.53 -2.86 -6.92
CA MET A 73 -4.83 -2.50 -7.47
C MET A 73 -5.55 -1.57 -6.50
N LYS A 74 -6.17 -0.52 -7.05
CA LYS A 74 -7.11 0.36 -6.36
C LYS A 74 -8.49 0.16 -6.98
N ASN A 75 -9.49 -0.21 -6.19
CA ASN A 75 -10.86 -0.44 -6.62
C ASN A 75 -10.96 -1.37 -7.85
N SER A 76 -10.24 -2.51 -7.81
CA SER A 76 -10.13 -3.48 -8.90
C SER A 76 -9.41 -2.99 -10.18
N ILE A 77 -8.79 -1.82 -10.16
CA ILE A 77 -7.97 -1.29 -11.28
C ILE A 77 -6.50 -1.39 -10.88
N THR A 78 -5.68 -2.02 -11.73
CA THR A 78 -4.23 -2.06 -11.51
C THR A 78 -3.61 -0.69 -11.73
N ILE A 79 -2.98 -0.14 -10.70
CA ILE A 79 -2.36 1.19 -10.71
C ILE A 79 -0.83 1.16 -10.70
N GLY A 80 -0.24 -0.01 -10.54
CA GLY A 80 1.20 -0.17 -10.69
C GLY A 80 1.69 -1.58 -10.40
N VAL A 81 2.99 -1.75 -10.53
CA VAL A 81 3.69 -3.02 -10.32
C VAL A 81 4.82 -2.84 -9.32
N PHE A 82 5.18 -3.91 -8.63
CA PHE A 82 6.36 -3.94 -7.77
C PHE A 82 7.52 -4.62 -8.50
N ASP A 83 8.62 -3.92 -8.66
CA ASP A 83 9.84 -4.46 -9.26
C ASP A 83 10.99 -4.56 -8.24
N LYS A 84 12.23 -4.70 -8.72
CA LYS A 84 13.41 -4.79 -7.86
C LYS A 84 13.80 -3.48 -7.16
N ASP A 85 13.26 -2.34 -7.61
CA ASP A 85 13.58 -1.00 -7.09
C ASP A 85 12.42 -0.46 -6.23
N GLY A 86 11.20 -0.96 -6.41
CA GLY A 86 10.07 -0.63 -5.53
C GLY A 86 8.73 -0.71 -6.24
N PHE A 87 7.75 0.00 -5.68
CA PHE A 87 6.49 0.26 -6.36
C PHE A 87 6.71 1.22 -7.52
N LYS A 88 6.25 0.84 -8.72
CA LYS A 88 6.27 1.67 -9.92
C LYS A 88 4.82 1.90 -10.38
N PRO A 89 4.27 3.11 -10.16
CA PRO A 89 2.93 3.44 -10.63
C PRO A 89 2.90 3.55 -12.16
N PHE A 90 1.75 3.32 -12.75
CA PHE A 90 1.51 3.63 -14.16
C PHE A 90 1.30 5.14 -14.35
N GLU A 91 1.65 5.68 -15.53
CA GLU A 91 1.63 7.14 -15.76
C GLU A 91 0.27 7.80 -15.51
N GLU A 92 -0.83 7.09 -15.81
CA GLU A 92 -2.21 7.58 -15.67
C GLU A 92 -2.91 7.06 -14.39
N ALA A 93 -2.14 6.49 -13.46
CA ALA A 93 -2.68 5.93 -12.23
C ALA A 93 -3.16 7.02 -11.26
N ASP A 94 -4.35 6.83 -10.70
CA ASP A 94 -4.81 7.61 -9.56
C ASP A 94 -4.15 7.10 -8.26
N LEU A 95 -3.24 7.91 -7.73
CA LEU A 95 -2.48 7.62 -6.53
C LEU A 95 -3.03 8.28 -5.26
N GLN A 96 -4.10 9.08 -5.38
CA GLN A 96 -4.76 9.63 -4.19
C GLN A 96 -5.60 8.55 -3.52
N ILE A 97 -5.71 8.61 -2.20
CA ILE A 97 -6.55 7.68 -1.44
C ILE A 97 -7.78 8.43 -0.94
N GLU A 98 -8.93 7.81 -1.16
CA GLU A 98 -10.24 8.25 -0.71
C GLU A 98 -10.78 7.33 0.40
N ASP A 99 -11.79 7.81 1.12
CA ASP A 99 -12.44 7.02 2.15
C ASP A 99 -13.22 5.84 1.53
N GLY A 100 -13.01 4.64 2.07
CA GLY A 100 -13.66 3.43 1.58
C GLY A 100 -12.95 2.73 0.43
N ASP A 101 -11.86 3.28 -0.11
CA ASP A 101 -11.08 2.64 -1.17
C ASP A 101 -10.68 1.20 -0.81
N GLU A 102 -10.64 0.34 -1.83
CA GLU A 102 -10.12 -1.02 -1.72
C GLU A 102 -8.76 -1.11 -2.40
N ILE A 103 -7.72 -1.39 -1.61
CA ILE A 103 -6.36 -1.60 -2.07
C ILE A 103 -6.01 -3.08 -1.98
N THR A 104 -5.64 -3.67 -3.11
CA THR A 104 -5.22 -5.07 -3.18
C THR A 104 -3.80 -5.17 -3.72
N ILE A 105 -2.91 -5.81 -2.97
CA ILE A 105 -1.57 -6.18 -3.42
C ILE A 105 -1.56 -7.68 -3.67
N MET A 106 -1.36 -8.10 -4.91
CA MET A 106 -1.43 -9.52 -5.25
C MET A 106 -0.43 -9.94 -6.32
N PHE A 107 -0.07 -11.22 -6.31
CA PHE A 107 0.60 -11.81 -7.48
C PHE A 107 -0.35 -11.70 -8.69
N PRO A 108 0.12 -11.20 -9.85
CA PRO A 108 -0.70 -11.19 -11.05
C PRO A 108 -1.14 -12.62 -11.37
N PRO A 109 -2.39 -12.82 -11.79
CA PRO A 109 -2.85 -14.14 -12.21
C PRO A 109 -1.96 -14.60 -13.36
N SER A 110 -1.24 -15.70 -13.16
CA SER A 110 -0.50 -16.35 -14.23
C SER A 110 -1.53 -16.92 -15.18
N GLY A 111 -1.80 -16.23 -16.29
CA GLY A 111 -2.62 -16.77 -17.37
C GLY A 111 -1.98 -18.09 -17.83
N GLY A 112 -2.74 -19.18 -17.74
CA GLY A 112 -2.36 -20.47 -18.30
C GLY A 112 -2.41 -20.46 -19.82
#